data_AF-A0A822GJR7-F1
#
_entry.id   AF-A0A822GJR7-F1
#
_cell.length_a   1.000
_cell.length_b   1.000
_cell.length_c   1.000
_cell.angle_alpha   90.00
_cell.angle_beta   90.00
_cell.angle_gamma   90.00
#
_symmetry.space_group_name_H-M   'P 1'
#
loop_
_entity.id
_entity.type
_entity.pdbx_description
1 polymer ?
#
loop_
_entity_poly.entity_id
_entity_poly.type
_entity_poly.pdbx_seq_one_letter_code
_entity_poly.pdbx_strand_id
1 'polypeptide(L)'
;MDRGILNGCRALDLSNTVNLNVDTVHHLLTSSPSITYRLEALNYTGHDDITEQFWIDTIRYLRRIKILIIGTAHSWFRQIARRIHIDQILEACAIHCPKLTRFEIQWDPETLRFSENSSKFIDHLRIRCTNLLSFVLSDGAYYEGAKANFERAERFSVVRTTTMYQTSIISALSFYNELRFN
;
A
#
# COMPACT_ATOMS: atom_id res chain seq x y z
N MET A 1 17.10 -13.02 -26.48
CA MET A 1 15.86 -13.27 -25.72
C MET A 1 15.16 -11.94 -25.60
N ASP A 2 14.08 -11.75 -26.35
CA ASP A 2 13.19 -10.61 -26.15
C ASP A 2 12.69 -10.66 -24.70
N ARG A 3 13.22 -9.74 -23.89
CA ARG A 3 12.83 -9.59 -22.48
C ARG A 3 11.34 -9.31 -22.48
N GLY A 4 10.54 -10.30 -22.04
CA GLY A 4 9.09 -10.26 -22.02
C GLY A 4 8.61 -8.88 -21.59
N ILE A 5 8.13 -8.13 -22.57
CA ILE A 5 7.93 -6.70 -22.38
C ILE A 5 6.65 -6.58 -21.54
N LEU A 6 6.78 -6.23 -20.26
CA LEU A 6 5.68 -5.89 -19.34
C LEU A 6 4.89 -4.63 -19.79
N ASN A 7 4.96 -4.28 -21.08
CA ASN A 7 4.24 -3.20 -21.73
C ASN A 7 2.74 -3.49 -21.62
N GLY A 8 2.07 -2.77 -20.72
CA GLY A 8 0.64 -2.95 -20.46
C GLY A 8 0.31 -3.66 -19.16
N CYS A 9 1.31 -4.01 -18.34
CA CYS A 9 1.06 -4.47 -16.98
C CYS A 9 0.29 -3.39 -16.19
N ARG A 10 -0.94 -3.70 -15.79
CA ARG A 10 -1.82 -2.83 -14.98
C ARG A 10 -1.89 -3.24 -13.53
N ALA A 11 -1.60 -4.50 -13.23
CA ALA A 11 -1.62 -5.06 -11.89
C ALA A 11 -0.42 -5.98 -11.73
N LEU A 12 0.27 -5.85 -10.59
CA LEU A 12 1.42 -6.68 -10.25
C LEU A 12 1.24 -7.21 -8.83
N ASP A 13 1.20 -8.54 -8.69
CA ASP A 13 1.21 -9.22 -7.41
C ASP A 13 2.57 -9.89 -7.21
N LEU A 14 3.27 -9.48 -6.16
CA LEU A 14 4.56 -10.00 -5.71
C LEU A 14 4.47 -10.53 -4.28
N SER A 15 3.25 -10.69 -3.74
CA SER A 15 3.04 -11.12 -2.36
C SER A 15 3.62 -12.50 -2.08
N ASN A 16 4.20 -12.67 -0.89
CA ASN A 16 4.70 -13.95 -0.35
C ASN A 16 5.67 -14.71 -1.29
N THR A 17 6.40 -13.99 -2.15
CA THR A 17 7.29 -14.61 -3.12
C THR A 17 8.72 -14.63 -2.62
N VAL A 18 9.04 -15.63 -1.79
CA VAL A 18 10.33 -15.76 -1.06
C VAL A 18 11.60 -15.69 -1.91
N ASN A 19 11.51 -15.95 -3.22
CA ASN A 19 12.66 -15.95 -4.13
C ASN A 19 12.90 -14.60 -4.83
N LEU A 20 12.12 -13.56 -4.54
CA LEU A 20 12.35 -12.23 -5.11
C LEU A 20 13.43 -11.47 -4.32
N ASN A 21 14.41 -10.97 -5.05
CA ASN A 21 15.42 -10.07 -4.50
C ASN A 21 14.84 -8.64 -4.42
N VAL A 22 14.87 -8.03 -3.22
CA VAL A 22 14.31 -6.70 -2.95
C VAL A 22 14.93 -5.62 -3.84
N ASP A 23 16.24 -5.65 -4.08
CA ASP A 23 16.92 -4.66 -4.94
C ASP A 23 16.47 -4.77 -6.40
N THR A 24 16.20 -5.99 -6.86
CA THR A 24 15.70 -6.25 -8.21
C THR A 24 14.27 -5.71 -8.36
N VAL A 25 13.42 -5.89 -7.35
CA VAL A 25 12.06 -5.31 -7.32
C VAL A 25 12.13 -3.78 -7.24
N HIS A 26 13.02 -3.24 -6.40
CA HIS A 26 13.25 -1.80 -6.32
C HIS A 26 13.66 -1.23 -7.68
N HIS A 27 14.64 -1.84 -8.35
CA HIS A 27 15.08 -1.45 -9.68
C HIS A 27 13.94 -1.56 -10.71
N LEU A 28 13.13 -2.62 -10.66
CA LEU A 28 11.97 -2.78 -11.52
C LEU A 28 10.98 -1.60 -11.36
N LEU A 29 10.67 -1.23 -10.12
CA LEU A 29 9.68 -0.21 -9.80
C LEU A 29 10.21 1.23 -9.92
N THR A 30 11.52 1.44 -10.02
CA THR A 30 12.12 2.78 -10.11
C THR A 30 12.74 3.07 -11.48
N SER A 31 13.29 2.06 -12.16
CA SER A 31 14.03 2.21 -13.41
C SER A 31 13.25 1.80 -14.67
N SER A 32 12.02 1.30 -14.54
CA SER A 32 11.20 0.82 -15.68
C SER A 32 9.91 1.64 -15.86
N PRO A 33 9.97 2.84 -16.47
CA PRO A 33 8.79 3.69 -16.69
C PRO A 33 7.66 3.01 -17.48
N SER A 34 8.00 2.08 -18.38
CA SER A 34 7.02 1.33 -19.17
C SER A 34 6.05 0.52 -18.32
N ILE A 35 6.51 0.06 -17.15
CA ILE A 35 5.71 -0.68 -16.17
C ILE A 35 4.94 0.30 -15.29
N THR A 36 5.67 1.19 -14.60
CA THR A 36 5.09 2.04 -13.56
C THR A 36 4.12 3.09 -14.09
N TYR A 37 4.30 3.56 -15.33
CA TYR A 37 3.36 4.49 -15.95
C TYR A 37 1.97 3.89 -16.20
N ARG A 38 1.82 2.56 -16.23
CA ARG A 38 0.54 1.88 -16.46
C ARG A 38 0.04 1.10 -15.25
N LEU A 39 0.88 0.92 -14.24
CA LEU A 39 0.53 0.17 -13.04
C LEU A 39 -0.56 0.89 -12.24
N GLU A 40 -1.70 0.22 -12.08
CA GLU A 40 -2.87 0.68 -11.32
C GLU A 40 -3.07 -0.11 -10.03
N ALA A 41 -2.50 -1.31 -9.92
CA ALA A 41 -2.53 -2.09 -8.69
C ALA A 41 -1.19 -2.76 -8.40
N LEU A 42 -0.75 -2.68 -7.15
CA LEU A 42 0.47 -3.32 -6.65
C LEU A 42 0.16 -4.00 -5.33
N ASN A 43 0.45 -5.29 -5.26
CA ASN A 43 0.52 -6.04 -4.03
C ASN A 43 1.96 -6.50 -3.84
N TYR A 44 2.68 -5.95 -2.87
CA TYR A 44 4.01 -6.42 -2.54
C TYR A 44 4.17 -6.50 -1.02
N THR A 45 3.91 -7.71 -0.53
CA THR A 45 3.88 -8.09 0.88
C THR A 45 4.66 -9.38 1.10
N GLY A 46 4.95 -9.75 2.35
CA GLY A 46 5.57 -11.05 2.62
C GLY A 46 7.11 -11.06 2.62
N HIS A 47 7.76 -9.90 2.59
CA HIS A 47 9.22 -9.77 2.65
C HIS A 47 9.67 -8.95 3.86
N ASP A 48 10.54 -9.54 4.67
CA ASP A 48 10.91 -9.00 5.99
C ASP A 48 11.95 -7.88 5.87
N ASP A 49 12.73 -7.89 4.80
CA ASP A 49 13.86 -6.97 4.58
C ASP A 49 13.43 -5.63 3.95
N ILE A 50 12.14 -5.46 3.61
CA ILE A 50 11.66 -4.23 2.99
C ILE A 50 11.66 -3.10 4.02
N THR A 51 12.27 -2.00 3.63
CA THR A 51 12.47 -0.84 4.49
C THR A 51 11.46 0.27 4.20
N GLU A 52 11.32 1.20 5.13
CA GLU A 52 10.59 2.46 4.90
C GLU A 52 11.14 3.24 3.68
N GLN A 53 12.46 3.32 3.55
CA GLN A 53 13.12 4.05 2.46
C GLN A 53 12.80 3.45 1.09
N PHE A 54 12.75 2.11 1.00
CA PHE A 54 12.33 1.41 -0.22
C PHE A 54 10.98 1.94 -0.72
N TRP A 55 10.00 2.11 0.17
CA TRP A 55 8.67 2.59 -0.20
C TRP A 55 8.67 4.06 -0.60
N ILE A 56 9.36 4.91 0.15
CA ILE A 56 9.49 6.34 -0.16
C ILE A 56 10.13 6.56 -1.55
N ASP A 57 11.10 5.74 -1.91
CA ASP A 57 11.76 5.80 -3.22
C ASP A 57 10.92 5.19 -4.34
N THR A 58 10.14 4.15 -4.06
CA THR A 58 9.29 3.48 -5.05
C THR A 58 8.02 4.28 -5.35
N ILE A 59 7.33 4.79 -4.32
CA ILE A 59 6.00 5.41 -4.42
C ILE A 59 5.96 6.59 -5.39
N ARG A 60 7.03 7.37 -5.50
CA ARG A 60 7.11 8.52 -6.43
C ARG A 60 6.93 8.16 -7.91
N TYR A 61 7.16 6.90 -8.27
CA TYR A 61 6.98 6.39 -9.62
C TYR A 61 5.58 5.81 -9.87
N LEU A 62 4.79 5.57 -8.81
CA LEU A 62 3.48 4.91 -8.85
C LEU A 62 2.30 5.87 -9.08
N ARG A 63 2.47 6.87 -9.97
CA ARG A 63 1.51 8.01 -10.11
C ARG A 63 0.08 7.63 -10.51
N ARG A 64 -0.12 6.43 -11.07
CA ARG A 64 -1.44 5.93 -11.49
C ARG A 64 -2.03 4.88 -10.55
N ILE A 65 -1.35 4.56 -9.45
CA ILE A 65 -1.77 3.53 -8.53
C ILE A 65 -3.14 3.87 -7.95
N LYS A 66 -4.03 2.88 -7.97
CA LYS A 66 -5.37 2.89 -7.40
C LYS A 66 -5.48 1.94 -6.22
N ILE A 67 -4.73 0.84 -6.25
CA ILE A 67 -4.71 -0.17 -5.20
C ILE A 67 -3.26 -0.40 -4.81
N LEU A 68 -2.94 -0.18 -3.54
CA LEU A 68 -1.60 -0.40 -3.01
C LEU A 68 -1.72 -1.26 -1.76
N ILE A 69 -1.06 -2.42 -1.76
CA ILE A 69 -0.99 -3.33 -0.61
C ILE A 69 0.49 -3.52 -0.30
N ILE A 70 0.90 -3.14 0.91
CA ILE A 70 2.30 -3.13 1.34
C ILE A 70 2.46 -3.70 2.74
N GLY A 71 3.71 -4.05 3.04
CA GLY A 71 4.15 -4.48 4.35
C GLY A 71 4.05 -5.98 4.53
N THR A 72 4.40 -6.44 5.73
CA THR A 72 4.52 -7.86 6.01
C THR A 72 3.92 -8.14 7.36
N ALA A 73 2.78 -8.86 7.36
CA ALA A 73 2.14 -9.32 8.57
C ALA A 73 2.98 -10.45 9.19
N HIS A 74 3.30 -10.29 10.47
CA HIS A 74 3.96 -11.28 11.29
C HIS A 74 3.16 -11.49 12.55
N SER A 75 2.46 -12.62 12.62
CA SER A 75 2.01 -13.12 13.90
C SER A 75 3.21 -13.41 14.82
N TRP A 76 2.97 -13.46 16.12
CA TRP A 76 3.86 -13.68 17.29
C TRP A 76 5.16 -14.51 17.17
N PHE A 77 5.41 -15.24 16.08
CA PHE A 77 6.53 -16.18 15.90
C PHE A 77 7.78 -15.57 15.24
N ARG A 78 7.70 -14.40 14.58
CA ARG A 78 8.87 -13.70 14.00
C ARG A 78 8.78 -12.20 14.27
N GLN A 79 9.63 -11.70 15.16
CA GLN A 79 9.72 -10.26 15.41
C GLN A 79 10.59 -9.60 14.34
N ILE A 80 10.01 -8.67 13.58
CA ILE A 80 10.80 -7.77 12.73
C ILE A 80 11.57 -6.84 13.68
N ALA A 81 12.91 -6.90 13.65
CA ALA A 81 13.76 -6.06 14.49
C ALA A 81 13.66 -4.56 14.12
N ARG A 82 13.31 -4.26 12.86
CA ARG A 82 13.29 -2.91 12.30
C ARG A 82 11.89 -2.31 12.31
N ARG A 83 11.72 -1.21 13.05
CA ARG A 83 10.48 -0.42 13.03
C ARG A 83 10.36 0.43 11.75
N ILE A 84 9.15 0.51 11.19
CA ILE A 84 8.80 1.23 9.95
C ILE A 84 8.09 2.55 10.30
N HIS A 85 8.61 3.70 9.87
CA HIS A 85 7.91 4.97 10.07
C HIS A 85 6.78 5.13 9.05
N ILE A 86 5.56 4.94 9.51
CA ILE A 86 4.43 4.86 8.60
C ILE A 86 3.99 6.24 8.06
N ASP A 87 4.13 7.29 8.86
CA ASP A 87 3.79 8.66 8.46
C ASP A 87 4.52 9.11 7.18
N GLN A 88 5.80 8.74 7.01
CA GLN A 88 6.55 9.11 5.79
C GLN A 88 6.01 8.39 4.54
N ILE A 89 5.52 7.16 4.70
CA ILE A 89 4.88 6.41 3.62
C ILE A 89 3.53 7.04 3.28
N LEU A 90 2.73 7.43 4.29
CA LEU A 90 1.47 8.15 4.06
C LEU A 90 1.71 9.47 3.32
N GLU A 91 2.72 10.23 3.73
CA GLU A 91 3.11 11.49 3.08
C GLU A 91 3.49 11.25 1.61
N ALA A 92 4.34 10.25 1.34
CA ALA A 92 4.73 9.90 -0.02
C ALA A 92 3.50 9.52 -0.87
N CYS A 93 2.58 8.73 -0.33
CA CYS A 93 1.31 8.40 -0.99
C CYS A 93 0.45 9.64 -1.25
N ALA A 94 0.30 10.54 -0.27
CA ALA A 94 -0.47 11.77 -0.40
C ALA A 94 0.09 12.69 -1.49
N ILE A 95 1.42 12.76 -1.63
CA ILE A 95 2.09 13.60 -2.63
C ILE A 95 2.00 12.97 -4.03
N HIS A 96 2.24 11.66 -4.14
CA HIS A 96 2.51 11.01 -5.43
C HIS A 96 1.37 10.15 -5.99
N CYS A 97 0.40 9.74 -5.16
CA CYS A 97 -0.64 8.77 -5.51
C CYS A 97 -2.07 9.34 -5.41
N PRO A 98 -2.42 10.44 -6.10
CA PRO A 98 -3.75 11.08 -5.97
C PRO A 98 -4.92 10.20 -6.46
N LYS A 99 -4.64 9.12 -7.19
CA LYS A 99 -5.63 8.16 -7.70
C LYS A 99 -5.89 6.99 -6.76
N LEU A 100 -5.25 6.97 -5.58
CA LEU A 100 -5.37 5.88 -4.63
C LEU A 100 -6.82 5.74 -4.15
N THR A 101 -7.38 4.55 -4.34
CA THR A 101 -8.74 4.17 -3.95
C THR A 101 -8.77 3.13 -2.84
N ARG A 102 -7.74 2.28 -2.77
CA ARG A 102 -7.58 1.26 -1.74
C ARG A 102 -6.13 1.23 -1.31
N PHE A 103 -5.90 1.40 -0.02
CA PHE A 103 -4.57 1.31 0.57
C PHE A 103 -4.60 0.32 1.73
N GLU A 104 -3.68 -0.63 1.73
CA GLU A 104 -3.54 -1.60 2.80
C GLU A 104 -2.09 -1.68 3.27
N ILE A 105 -1.93 -1.67 4.59
CA ILE A 105 -0.66 -1.76 5.29
C ILE A 105 -0.75 -2.94 6.25
N GLN A 106 0.06 -3.97 6.01
CA GLN A 106 -0.03 -5.25 6.71
C GLN A 106 0.92 -5.41 7.90
N TRP A 107 1.85 -4.47 8.14
CA TRP A 107 2.73 -4.57 9.30
C TRP A 107 1.94 -4.55 10.62
N ASP A 108 2.36 -5.36 11.57
CA ASP A 108 1.76 -5.41 12.90
C ASP A 108 2.06 -4.13 13.71
N PRO A 109 1.24 -3.82 14.73
CA PRO A 109 1.39 -2.62 15.53
C PRO A 109 2.79 -2.43 16.13
N GLU A 110 3.46 -3.52 16.52
CA GLU A 110 4.79 -3.50 17.12
C GLU A 110 5.89 -3.12 16.12
N THR A 111 5.63 -3.36 14.83
CA THR A 111 6.53 -3.04 13.72
C THR A 111 6.37 -1.58 13.28
N LEU A 112 5.20 -0.97 13.52
CA LEU A 112 4.94 0.42 13.15
C LEU A 112 5.53 1.40 14.19
N ARG A 113 6.21 2.43 13.71
CA ARG A 113 6.51 3.64 14.48
C ARG A 113 5.83 4.83 13.80
N PHE A 114 5.35 5.77 14.60
CA PHE A 114 4.61 6.93 14.12
C PHE A 114 4.74 8.08 15.12
N SER A 115 4.54 9.31 14.65
CA SER A 115 4.76 10.51 15.44
C SER A 115 3.52 10.88 16.27
N GLU A 116 3.67 11.72 17.30
CA GLU A 116 2.50 12.30 18.00
C GLU A 116 1.61 13.12 17.06
N ASN A 117 2.19 13.63 15.97
CA ASN A 117 1.51 14.41 14.95
C ASN A 117 1.00 13.56 13.76
N SER A 118 0.88 12.24 13.92
CA SER A 118 0.42 11.31 12.87
C SER A 118 -0.89 11.73 12.22
N SER A 119 -1.77 12.38 12.98
CA SER A 119 -3.06 12.90 12.49
C SER A 119 -2.91 13.83 11.29
N LYS A 120 -1.83 14.62 11.22
CA LYS A 120 -1.56 15.52 10.08
C LYS A 120 -1.29 14.74 8.79
N PHE A 121 -0.56 13.63 8.88
CA PHE A 121 -0.23 12.78 7.73
C PHE A 121 -1.45 11.99 7.25
N ILE A 122 -2.27 11.50 8.20
CA ILE A 122 -3.55 10.86 7.90
C ILE A 122 -4.50 11.84 7.20
N ASP A 123 -4.62 13.07 7.71
CA ASP A 123 -5.41 14.12 7.08
C ASP A 123 -4.88 14.48 5.69
N HIS A 124 -3.55 14.56 5.52
CA HIS A 124 -2.96 14.86 4.23
C HIS A 124 -3.28 13.76 3.21
N LEU A 125 -3.16 12.49 3.59
CA LEU A 125 -3.60 11.36 2.75
C LEU A 125 -5.07 11.51 2.36
N ARG A 126 -5.96 11.77 3.33
CA ARG A 126 -7.40 11.94 3.11
C ARG A 126 -7.74 13.07 2.13
N ILE A 127 -7.06 14.21 2.26
CA ILE A 127 -7.29 15.42 1.45
C ILE A 127 -6.75 15.24 0.03
N ARG A 128 -5.60 14.58 -0.13
CA ARG A 128 -4.94 14.43 -1.45
C ARG A 128 -5.46 13.23 -2.23
N CYS A 129 -5.80 12.15 -1.55
CA CYS A 129 -6.40 10.95 -2.13
C CYS A 129 -7.92 11.00 -1.98
N THR A 130 -8.56 11.93 -2.68
CA THR A 130 -10.01 12.22 -2.53
C THR A 130 -10.91 11.02 -2.86
N ASN A 131 -10.42 10.10 -3.70
CA ASN A 131 -11.10 8.87 -4.11
C ASN A 131 -10.80 7.67 -3.20
N LEU A 132 -10.14 7.86 -2.07
CA LEU A 132 -9.83 6.77 -1.13
C LEU A 132 -11.13 6.21 -0.55
N LEU A 133 -11.42 4.94 -0.89
CA LEU A 133 -12.60 4.19 -0.47
C LEU A 133 -12.30 3.22 0.67
N SER A 134 -11.05 2.77 0.80
CA SER A 134 -10.63 1.81 1.81
C SER A 134 -9.20 2.09 2.25
N PHE A 135 -8.99 2.19 3.55
CA PHE A 135 -7.69 2.26 4.20
C PHE A 135 -7.61 1.16 5.26
N VAL A 136 -6.81 0.13 5.01
CA VAL A 136 -6.75 -1.08 5.81
C VAL A 136 -5.45 -1.09 6.60
N LEU A 137 -5.56 -1.29 7.91
CA LEU A 137 -4.46 -1.27 8.86
C LEU A 137 -4.58 -2.45 9.83
N SER A 138 -3.48 -2.87 10.42
CA SER A 138 -3.53 -3.81 11.56
C SER A 138 -4.15 -3.15 12.80
N ASP A 139 -4.88 -3.95 13.58
CA ASP A 139 -5.52 -3.53 14.83
C ASP A 139 -4.49 -2.94 15.80
N GLY A 140 -4.62 -1.68 16.21
CA GLY A 140 -3.68 -1.04 17.13
C GLY A 140 -3.84 0.48 17.21
N ALA A 141 -2.94 1.13 17.96
CA ALA A 141 -3.03 2.57 18.24
C ALA A 141 -3.03 3.45 16.97
N TYR A 142 -2.29 3.05 15.93
CA TYR A 142 -2.29 3.78 14.66
C TYR A 142 -3.63 3.65 13.92
N TYR A 143 -4.22 2.45 13.91
CA TYR A 143 -5.56 2.23 13.35
C TYR A 143 -6.62 3.06 14.07
N GLU A 144 -6.62 3.08 15.41
CA GLU A 144 -7.57 3.90 16.17
C GLU A 144 -7.40 5.40 15.88
N GLY A 145 -6.15 5.88 15.78
CA GLY A 145 -5.87 7.25 15.37
C GLY A 145 -6.37 7.59 13.96
N ALA A 146 -6.15 6.68 13.00
CA ALA A 146 -6.65 6.84 11.64
C ALA A 146 -8.18 6.83 11.57
N LYS A 147 -8.81 5.88 12.27
CA LYS A 147 -10.27 5.76 12.35
C LYS A 147 -10.89 7.03 12.94
N ALA A 148 -10.42 7.48 14.10
CA ALA A 148 -10.91 8.70 14.75
C ALA A 148 -10.75 9.94 13.85
N ASN A 149 -9.65 10.04 13.10
CA ASN A 149 -9.44 11.13 12.14
C ASN A 149 -10.47 11.11 11.00
N PHE A 150 -10.71 9.94 10.40
CA PHE A 150 -11.70 9.77 9.33
C PHE A 150 -13.15 9.93 9.82
N GLU A 151 -13.47 9.47 11.03
CA GLU A 151 -14.78 9.67 11.66
C GLU A 151 -15.06 11.15 11.92
N ARG A 152 -14.07 11.91 12.42
CA ARG A 152 -14.18 13.37 12.59
C ARG A 152 -14.42 14.10 11.27
N ALA A 153 -13.96 13.51 10.16
CA ALA A 153 -14.18 14.01 8.81
C ALA A 153 -15.43 13.42 8.13
N GLU A 154 -16.31 12.75 8.88
CA GLU A 154 -17.56 12.14 8.41
C GLU A 154 -17.35 11.05 7.33
N ARG A 155 -16.23 10.32 7.39
CA ARG A 155 -15.83 9.23 6.46
C ARG A 155 -15.68 7.88 7.16
N PHE A 156 -16.70 7.46 7.90
CA PHE A 156 -16.68 6.29 8.80
C PHE A 156 -16.35 4.93 8.15
N SER A 157 -16.68 4.69 6.87
CA SER A 157 -16.52 3.36 6.22
C SER A 157 -15.17 3.13 5.52
N VAL A 158 -14.29 4.13 5.56
CA VAL A 158 -13.01 4.11 4.85
C VAL A 158 -11.98 3.29 5.61
N VAL A 159 -11.85 3.47 6.92
CA VAL A 159 -10.78 2.81 7.71
C VAL A 159 -11.26 1.45 8.21
N ARG A 160 -10.45 0.41 8.00
CA ARG A 160 -10.78 -1.00 8.31
C ARG A 160 -9.58 -1.72 8.91
N THR A 161 -9.84 -2.83 9.59
CA THR A 161 -8.80 -3.68 10.17
C THR A 161 -8.43 -4.81 9.20
N THR A 162 -7.17 -5.26 9.23
CA THR A 162 -6.71 -6.44 8.47
C THR A 162 -7.39 -7.73 8.92
N THR A 163 -7.93 -7.78 10.14
CA THR A 163 -8.72 -8.90 10.67
C THR A 163 -10.11 -9.00 10.05
N MET A 164 -10.71 -7.87 9.66
CA MET A 164 -12.08 -7.82 9.13
C MET A 164 -12.13 -7.69 7.61
N TYR A 165 -11.03 -7.29 6.98
CA TYR A 165 -11.00 -7.02 5.55
C TYR A 165 -9.63 -7.22 4.94
N GLN A 166 -9.59 -7.86 3.77
CA GLN A 166 -8.40 -7.97 2.93
C GLN A 166 -8.65 -7.32 1.58
N THR A 167 -7.75 -6.43 1.17
CA THR A 167 -7.76 -5.79 -0.14
C THR A 167 -7.31 -6.78 -1.19
N SER A 168 -8.05 -6.85 -2.30
CA SER A 168 -7.65 -7.61 -3.47
C SER A 168 -7.39 -6.68 -4.65
N ILE A 169 -6.35 -6.99 -5.42
CA ILE A 169 -6.04 -6.30 -6.67
C ILE A 169 -6.91 -6.78 -7.85
N ILE A 170 -7.78 -7.78 -7.66
CA ILE A 170 -8.59 -8.38 -8.72
C ILE A 170 -9.44 -7.36 -9.49
N SER A 171 -9.83 -6.27 -8.83
CA SER A 171 -10.59 -5.18 -9.45
C SER A 171 -9.80 -4.39 -10.52
N ALA A 172 -8.49 -4.62 -10.65
CA ALA A 172 -7.67 -4.09 -11.72
C ALA A 172 -7.70 -4.92 -13.02
N LEU A 173 -8.29 -6.13 -13.00
CA LEU A 173 -8.48 -6.95 -14.19
C LEU A 173 -9.45 -6.26 -15.17
N SER A 174 -9.18 -6.40 -16.48
CA SER A 174 -10.01 -5.79 -17.52
C SER A 174 -11.45 -6.30 -17.54
N PHE A 175 -11.66 -7.56 -17.16
CA PHE A 175 -12.95 -8.24 -17.16
C PHE A 175 -13.58 -8.31 -15.75
N TYR A 176 -13.08 -7.56 -14.76
CA TYR A 176 -13.59 -7.64 -13.39
C TYR A 176 -15.10 -7.37 -13.29
N ASN A 177 -15.65 -6.50 -14.14
CA ASN A 177 -17.09 -6.23 -14.16
C ASN A 177 -17.92 -7.47 -14.53
N GLU A 178 -17.37 -8.40 -15.31
CA GLU A 178 -18.03 -9.67 -15.66
C GLU A 178 -18.01 -10.68 -14.50
N LEU A 179 -17.07 -10.53 -13.55
CA LEU A 179 -16.97 -11.37 -12.35
C LEU A 179 -17.91 -10.92 -11.22
N ARG A 180 -18.53 -9.75 -11.34
CA ARG A 180 -19.47 -9.26 -10.32
C ARG A 180 -20.78 -10.01 -10.48
N PHE A 181 -21.24 -10.64 -9.40
CA PHE A 181 -22.64 -11.06 -9.32
C PHE A 181 -23.50 -9.81 -9.43
N ASN A 182 -24.39 -9.78 -10.44
CA ASN A 182 -25.38 -8.71 -10.62
C ASN A 182 -26.31 -8.63 -9.41
#